data_AF-A0A2N8UC33-F1
#
_entry.id   AF-A0A2N8UC33-F1
#
_cell.length_a   1.000
_cell.length_b   1.000
_cell.length_c   1.000
_cell.angle_alpha   90.00
_cell.angle_beta   90.00
_cell.angle_gamma   90.00
#
_symmetry.space_group_name_H-M   'P 1'
#
loop_
_entity.id
_entity.type
_entity.pdbx_description
1 polymer ?
#
loop_
_entity_poly.entity_id
_entity_poly.type
_entity_poly.pdbx_seq_one_letter_code
_entity_poly.pdbx_strand_id
1 'polypeptide(L)'
;MAFKLNVGLLALSLSLSLVHIDGASAGMATRYWDCCMASASWLNKAPVYAPVDVCKADGVTVIDPTKANSGGQSGCNGGDQYMCSCMQPFNDESDPTLAFGFGAFTTGKEEDTDCACFVAEFAHDAQGKPMKRNKLIFQVTNVGGDVQSQNFDFQIPGGGLGAFPQGCPKQWGDDASAWGETYGGVKTATQCANLPEPLQEGCQWRFSNWGDNPVMKGSPKRVKCPKSLIDRSGCQRKDDNTISAYSGKVDAANTAAPAKYKRDRSVCLAGGKKQGYGAGADGSADGSADGSKDGSTDGSKDGSADGSADGSKDGAADGSADGSADGSADGTQNGTQNGTQNGTQNGSKGSPADQTNSGDAGSSAPGAGGNDAGSEQEGYQPSVPQKHKVCRNKNH
;
A
#
# COMPACT_ATOMS: atom_id res chain seq x y z
N MET A 1 30.90 -46.27 -65.40
CA MET A 1 31.51 -46.06 -64.07
C MET A 1 30.52 -45.30 -63.22
N ALA A 2 30.06 -45.93 -62.14
CA ALA A 2 29.20 -45.34 -61.13
C ALA A 2 30.04 -44.57 -60.12
N PHE A 3 29.53 -43.48 -59.55
CA PHE A 3 29.77 -43.15 -58.14
C PHE A 3 28.56 -42.39 -57.59
N LYS A 4 27.74 -43.11 -56.82
CA LYS A 4 26.74 -42.56 -55.90
C LYS A 4 27.50 -42.11 -54.65
N LEU A 5 27.39 -40.85 -54.25
CA LEU A 5 27.84 -40.37 -52.95
C LEU A 5 26.69 -40.59 -51.95
N ASN A 6 26.90 -41.44 -50.95
CA ASN A 6 25.99 -41.64 -49.83
C ASN A 6 26.70 -41.29 -48.52
N VAL A 7 26.08 -40.35 -47.79
CA VAL A 7 25.84 -40.29 -46.34
C VAL A 7 27.01 -40.50 -45.37
N GLY A 8 27.23 -39.48 -44.53
CA GLY A 8 27.99 -39.59 -43.30
C GLY A 8 27.95 -38.30 -42.47
N LEU A 9 26.76 -37.76 -42.18
CA LEU A 9 26.63 -36.65 -41.22
C LEU A 9 26.65 -37.25 -39.81
N LEU A 10 27.82 -37.22 -39.16
CA LEU A 10 27.99 -37.53 -37.74
C LEU A 10 27.22 -36.47 -36.93
N ALA A 11 26.06 -36.83 -36.40
CA ALA A 11 25.39 -36.02 -35.38
C ALA A 11 26.14 -36.21 -34.05
N LEU A 12 27.10 -35.33 -33.77
CA LEU A 12 27.64 -35.16 -32.44
C LEU A 12 26.53 -34.54 -31.57
N SER A 13 25.85 -35.38 -30.79
CA SER A 13 24.93 -34.94 -29.75
C SER A 13 25.76 -34.32 -28.61
N LEU A 14 26.05 -33.02 -28.75
CA LEU A 14 26.40 -32.21 -27.58
C LEU A 14 25.14 -32.18 -26.70
N SER A 15 25.17 -33.00 -25.64
CA SER A 15 24.30 -32.83 -24.49
C SER A 15 24.58 -31.46 -23.88
N LEU A 16 23.83 -30.45 -24.35
CA LEU A 16 23.66 -29.19 -23.63
C LEU A 16 23.06 -29.57 -22.28
N SER A 17 23.92 -29.65 -21.27
CA SER A 17 23.49 -29.60 -19.89
C SER A 17 22.84 -28.23 -19.72
N LEU A 18 21.51 -28.22 -19.75
CA LEU A 18 20.68 -27.08 -19.40
C LEU A 18 21.06 -26.66 -17.97
N VAL A 19 21.95 -25.68 -17.89
CA VAL A 19 22.09 -24.84 -16.70
C VAL A 19 20.69 -24.30 -16.44
N HIS A 20 20.06 -24.79 -15.38
CA HIS A 20 18.80 -24.24 -14.89
C HIS A 20 19.11 -22.81 -14.43
N ILE A 21 18.85 -21.84 -15.30
CA ILE A 21 18.53 -20.50 -14.85
C ILE A 21 17.20 -20.66 -14.11
N ASP A 22 17.10 -20.17 -12.88
CA ASP A 22 15.86 -20.14 -12.09
C ASP A 22 14.84 -19.20 -12.77
N GLY A 23 14.36 -19.60 -13.95
CA GLY A 23 13.23 -19.05 -14.66
C GLY A 23 11.98 -19.75 -14.14
N ALA A 24 10.99 -18.97 -13.76
CA ALA A 24 9.73 -19.49 -13.24
C ALA A 24 9.14 -20.56 -14.17
N SER A 25 8.92 -21.77 -13.64
CA SER A 25 8.17 -22.81 -14.34
C SER A 25 6.78 -22.28 -14.70
N ALA A 26 6.25 -22.72 -15.84
CA ALA A 26 4.93 -22.31 -16.31
C ALA A 26 3.87 -22.53 -15.21
N GLY A 27 3.09 -21.50 -14.91
CA GLY A 27 2.06 -21.54 -13.88
C GLY A 27 2.51 -21.10 -12.49
N MET A 28 3.66 -20.44 -12.36
CA MET A 28 4.07 -19.77 -11.13
C MET A 28 3.92 -18.25 -11.23
N ALA A 29 3.69 -17.62 -10.08
CA ALA A 29 3.82 -16.19 -9.92
C ALA A 29 5.26 -15.83 -9.53
N THR A 30 5.78 -14.73 -10.05
CA THR A 30 7.03 -14.12 -9.58
C THR A 30 6.73 -12.84 -8.81
N ARG A 31 7.78 -12.12 -8.42
CA ARG A 31 7.67 -10.86 -7.69
C ARG A 31 8.77 -9.89 -8.14
N TYR A 32 8.43 -8.61 -8.14
CA TYR A 32 9.38 -7.53 -8.45
C TYR A 32 8.98 -6.21 -7.80
N TRP A 33 9.94 -5.30 -7.70
CA TRP A 33 9.72 -3.87 -7.50
C TRP A 33 10.97 -3.14 -7.96
N ASP A 34 10.93 -2.56 -9.15
CA ASP A 34 12.07 -1.90 -9.79
C ASP A 34 11.98 -0.37 -9.74
N CYS A 35 10.90 0.16 -9.16
CA CYS A 35 10.56 1.59 -9.09
C CYS A 35 10.31 2.28 -10.44
N CYS A 36 10.36 1.56 -11.55
CA CYS A 36 10.20 2.14 -12.86
C CYS A 36 8.79 2.68 -13.05
N MET A 37 8.66 3.74 -13.86
CA MET A 37 7.36 4.12 -14.42
C MET A 37 6.75 2.90 -15.13
N ALA A 38 5.51 2.55 -14.75
CA ALA A 38 4.82 1.39 -15.32
C ALA A 38 4.51 1.61 -16.80
N SER A 39 4.54 0.58 -17.62
CA SER A 39 4.25 0.73 -19.06
C SER A 39 2.82 1.24 -19.32
N ALA A 40 1.84 0.85 -18.50
CA ALA A 40 0.46 1.35 -18.61
C ALA A 40 0.29 2.83 -18.19
N SER A 41 1.39 3.50 -17.80
CA SER A 41 1.40 4.94 -17.51
C SER A 41 1.60 5.80 -18.77
N TRP A 42 2.03 5.17 -19.87
CA TRP A 42 2.14 5.85 -21.16
C TRP A 42 0.76 6.05 -21.79
N LEU A 43 0.57 7.19 -22.44
CA LEU A 43 -0.68 7.49 -23.16
C LEU A 43 -0.91 6.50 -24.31
N ASN A 44 -2.19 6.21 -24.57
CA ASN A 44 -2.66 5.39 -25.70
C ASN A 44 -2.17 3.92 -25.71
N LYS A 45 -1.72 3.39 -24.56
CA LYS A 45 -1.40 1.96 -24.43
C LYS A 45 -2.62 1.04 -24.44
N ALA A 46 -3.74 1.53 -23.90
CA ALA A 46 -5.01 0.82 -23.84
C ALA A 46 -6.21 1.80 -23.85
N PRO A 47 -7.44 1.32 -24.15
CA PRO A 47 -8.65 2.13 -24.08
C PRO A 47 -9.06 2.40 -22.61
N VAL A 48 -8.42 3.38 -21.98
CA VAL A 48 -8.63 3.78 -20.58
C VAL A 48 -9.17 5.20 -20.45
N TYR A 49 -9.75 5.54 -19.30
CA TYR A 49 -10.18 6.92 -18.99
C TYR A 49 -8.99 7.83 -18.61
N ALA A 50 -7.97 7.26 -17.98
CA ALA A 50 -6.68 7.87 -17.67
C ALA A 50 -5.65 6.73 -17.59
N PRO A 51 -4.36 6.96 -17.93
CA PRO A 51 -3.30 5.97 -17.74
C PRO A 51 -3.01 5.75 -16.24
N VAL A 52 -2.15 4.79 -15.92
CA VAL A 52 -1.65 4.59 -14.56
C VAL A 52 -0.91 5.85 -14.08
N ASP A 53 -1.16 6.24 -12.82
CA ASP A 53 -0.49 7.35 -12.15
C ASP A 53 1.02 7.16 -12.13
N VAL A 54 1.73 8.26 -12.37
CA VAL A 54 3.18 8.37 -12.22
C VAL A 54 3.47 9.28 -11.04
N CYS A 55 4.44 8.93 -10.22
CA CYS A 55 4.87 9.74 -9.09
C CYS A 55 6.26 10.33 -9.28
N LYS A 56 6.51 11.46 -8.60
CA LYS A 56 7.86 11.97 -8.35
C LYS A 56 8.66 11.03 -7.45
N ALA A 57 9.92 11.37 -7.20
CA ALA A 57 10.82 10.57 -6.37
C ALA A 57 10.27 10.25 -4.96
N ASP A 58 9.46 11.14 -4.37
CA ASP A 58 8.79 10.91 -3.08
C ASP A 58 7.79 9.72 -3.08
N GLY A 59 7.45 9.20 -4.26
CA GLY A 59 6.52 8.08 -4.44
C GLY A 59 5.05 8.43 -4.16
N VAL A 60 4.71 9.69 -3.92
CA VAL A 60 3.36 10.14 -3.52
C VAL A 60 2.82 11.22 -4.44
N THR A 61 3.64 12.21 -4.79
CA THR A 61 3.24 13.36 -5.61
C THR A 61 3.04 12.92 -7.05
N VAL A 62 1.77 12.91 -7.47
CA VAL A 62 1.38 12.53 -8.84
C VAL A 62 1.86 13.58 -9.84
N ILE A 63 2.39 13.11 -10.96
CA ILE A 63 2.72 13.92 -12.13
C ILE A 63 1.53 13.88 -13.07
N ASP A 64 1.07 15.05 -13.52
CA ASP A 64 0.01 15.16 -14.51
C ASP A 64 0.31 14.28 -15.74
N PRO A 65 -0.62 13.43 -16.21
CA PRO A 65 -0.35 12.50 -17.30
C PRO A 65 0.14 13.16 -18.59
N THR A 66 -0.35 14.35 -18.93
CA THR A 66 0.12 15.08 -20.11
C THR A 66 1.56 15.52 -19.92
N LYS A 67 1.93 16.06 -18.76
CA LYS A 67 3.33 16.41 -18.44
C LYS A 67 4.23 15.18 -18.39
N ALA A 68 3.77 14.10 -17.78
CA ALA A 68 4.52 12.85 -17.68
C ALA A 68 4.94 12.34 -19.07
N ASN A 69 4.03 12.46 -20.05
CA ASN A 69 4.22 11.98 -21.41
C ASN A 69 4.76 13.05 -22.40
N SER A 70 4.90 14.31 -21.99
CA SER A 70 5.38 15.42 -22.85
C SER A 70 6.84 15.74 -22.56
N GLY A 71 7.74 14.82 -22.90
CA GLY A 71 9.19 14.96 -22.69
C GLY A 71 9.69 14.48 -21.34
N GLY A 72 8.80 14.05 -20.46
CA GLY A 72 9.15 13.34 -19.24
C GLY A 72 9.56 11.89 -19.50
N GLN A 73 10.35 11.30 -18.60
CA GLN A 73 10.94 9.98 -18.79
C GLN A 73 11.01 9.17 -17.50
N SER A 74 10.88 7.84 -17.61
CA SER A 74 11.07 6.91 -16.49
C SER A 74 12.42 7.11 -15.81
N GLY A 75 12.46 7.03 -14.48
CA GLY A 75 13.69 7.02 -13.69
C GLY A 75 14.69 5.98 -14.17
N CYS A 76 14.17 4.81 -14.56
CA CYS A 76 14.94 3.69 -15.11
C CYS A 76 15.59 3.97 -16.47
N ASN A 77 15.12 5.00 -17.18
CA ASN A 77 15.64 5.43 -18.48
C ASN A 77 16.23 6.84 -18.41
N GLY A 78 16.74 7.24 -17.25
CA GLY A 78 17.44 8.52 -17.09
C GLY A 78 16.58 9.70 -16.66
N GLY A 79 15.25 9.57 -16.59
CA GLY A 79 14.35 10.64 -16.13
C GLY A 79 14.08 10.66 -14.62
N ASP A 80 12.93 11.16 -14.19
CA ASP A 80 12.57 11.45 -12.80
C ASP A 80 11.14 10.97 -12.43
N GLN A 81 10.63 10.01 -13.21
CA GLN A 81 9.29 9.46 -13.08
C GLN A 81 9.30 8.03 -12.57
N TYR A 82 8.50 7.76 -11.54
CA TYR A 82 8.55 6.51 -10.79
C TYR A 82 7.17 5.93 -10.53
N MET A 83 7.15 4.65 -10.15
CA MET A 83 5.96 4.00 -9.60
C MET A 83 5.51 4.71 -8.33
N CYS A 84 4.20 4.93 -8.17
CA CYS A 84 3.67 5.44 -6.90
C CYS A 84 3.72 4.38 -5.81
N SER A 85 4.21 4.76 -4.63
CA SER A 85 4.39 3.86 -3.48
C SER A 85 3.07 3.24 -3.02
N CYS A 86 1.92 3.86 -3.25
CA CYS A 86 0.65 3.25 -2.85
C CYS A 86 0.20 2.06 -3.71
N MET A 87 0.86 1.80 -4.84
CA MET A 87 0.62 0.62 -5.69
C MET A 87 1.31 -0.64 -5.11
N GLN A 88 1.15 -0.85 -3.82
CA GLN A 88 1.65 -1.99 -3.04
C GLN A 88 0.54 -3.02 -2.81
N PRO A 89 0.87 -4.27 -2.41
CA PRO A 89 -0.12 -5.27 -2.07
C PRO A 89 -0.87 -4.91 -0.77
N PHE A 90 -2.15 -5.28 -0.69
CA PHE A 90 -2.99 -5.09 0.49
C PHE A 90 -4.04 -6.21 0.62
N ASN A 91 -4.70 -6.29 1.77
CA ASN A 91 -5.64 -7.37 2.08
C ASN A 91 -7.10 -6.95 1.92
N ASP A 92 -7.97 -7.92 1.66
CA ASP A 92 -9.38 -7.78 2.02
C ASP A 92 -9.53 -7.96 3.53
N GLU A 93 -10.34 -7.10 4.17
CA GLU A 93 -10.59 -7.21 5.61
C GLU A 93 -11.73 -8.19 5.92
N SER A 94 -12.55 -8.53 4.94
CA SER A 94 -13.74 -9.39 5.10
C SER A 94 -13.51 -10.84 4.70
N ASP A 95 -12.60 -11.09 3.76
CA ASP A 95 -12.15 -12.41 3.31
C ASP A 95 -10.66 -12.62 3.66
N PRO A 96 -10.34 -13.44 4.68
CA PRO A 96 -8.96 -13.65 5.11
C PRO A 96 -8.12 -14.45 4.12
N THR A 97 -8.64 -14.83 2.96
CA THR A 97 -7.88 -15.54 1.92
C THR A 97 -7.60 -14.66 0.71
N LEU A 98 -8.18 -13.46 0.66
CA LEU A 98 -8.11 -12.55 -0.48
C LEU A 98 -7.16 -11.38 -0.23
N ALA A 99 -6.36 -11.09 -1.24
CA ALA A 99 -5.54 -9.89 -1.32
C ALA A 99 -5.74 -9.18 -2.66
N PHE A 100 -5.20 -7.97 -2.73
CA PHE A 100 -5.21 -7.11 -3.90
C PHE A 100 -3.83 -6.54 -4.16
N GLY A 101 -3.57 -6.11 -5.40
CA GLY A 101 -2.35 -5.39 -5.73
C GLY A 101 -2.21 -5.13 -7.22
N PHE A 102 -0.96 -5.02 -7.66
CA PHE A 102 -0.59 -4.61 -9.02
C PHE A 102 0.47 -5.56 -9.56
N GLY A 103 0.63 -5.65 -10.88
CA GLY A 103 1.67 -6.50 -11.43
C GLY A 103 1.83 -6.39 -12.93
N ALA A 104 2.81 -7.13 -13.43
CA ALA A 104 3.07 -7.28 -14.84
C ALA A 104 2.44 -8.58 -15.37
N PHE A 105 1.62 -8.46 -16.41
CA PHE A 105 0.92 -9.60 -17.01
C PHE A 105 0.47 -9.26 -18.43
N THR A 106 0.43 -10.26 -19.32
CA THR A 106 -0.17 -10.10 -20.65
C THR A 106 -0.82 -11.38 -21.14
N THR A 107 -1.90 -11.26 -21.91
CA THR A 107 -2.55 -12.35 -22.65
C THR A 107 -2.12 -12.38 -24.12
N GLY A 108 -1.10 -11.60 -24.49
CA GLY A 108 -0.51 -11.55 -25.83
C GLY A 108 -0.32 -10.12 -26.35
N LYS A 109 -1.20 -9.19 -25.98
CA LYS A 109 -1.07 -7.76 -26.30
C LYS A 109 -1.26 -6.91 -25.06
N GLU A 110 -0.46 -5.88 -24.95
CA GLU A 110 -0.53 -4.88 -23.88
C GLU A 110 -1.88 -4.13 -23.89
N GLU A 111 -2.39 -3.76 -25.07
CA GLU A 111 -3.69 -3.08 -25.22
C GLU A 111 -4.88 -3.84 -24.60
N ASP A 112 -4.79 -5.18 -24.58
CA ASP A 112 -5.84 -6.04 -24.03
C ASP A 112 -5.77 -6.14 -22.50
N THR A 113 -4.58 -5.95 -21.91
CA THR A 113 -4.33 -6.19 -20.49
C THR A 113 -4.07 -4.94 -19.68
N ASP A 114 -3.56 -3.85 -20.25
CA ASP A 114 -3.25 -2.67 -19.46
C ASP A 114 -4.48 -2.13 -18.73
N CYS A 115 -4.29 -1.92 -17.43
CA CYS A 115 -5.29 -1.51 -16.44
C CYS A 115 -6.45 -2.49 -16.23
N ALA A 116 -6.39 -3.68 -16.83
CA ALA A 116 -7.30 -4.77 -16.57
C ALA A 116 -7.11 -5.33 -15.16
N CYS A 117 -8.18 -5.87 -14.56
CA CYS A 117 -8.08 -6.63 -13.34
C CYS A 117 -8.30 -8.12 -13.57
N PHE A 118 -7.51 -8.95 -12.90
CA PHE A 118 -7.62 -10.39 -12.95
C PHE A 118 -7.65 -10.97 -11.54
N VAL A 119 -8.33 -12.10 -11.38
CA VAL A 119 -8.23 -12.94 -10.19
C VAL A 119 -7.32 -14.13 -10.47
N ALA A 120 -6.31 -14.31 -9.63
CA ALA A 120 -5.47 -15.50 -9.57
C ALA A 120 -5.75 -16.27 -8.27
N GLU A 121 -5.69 -17.60 -8.36
CA GLU A 121 -5.81 -18.50 -7.22
C GLU A 121 -4.54 -19.35 -7.11
N PHE A 122 -4.08 -19.59 -5.89
CA PHE A 122 -2.84 -20.30 -5.63
C PHE A 122 -3.08 -21.59 -4.86
N ALA A 123 -2.28 -22.61 -5.17
CA ALA A 123 -2.30 -23.91 -4.51
C ALA A 123 -1.51 -23.87 -3.20
N HIS A 124 -0.28 -23.38 -3.28
CA HIS A 124 0.70 -23.30 -2.20
C HIS A 124 1.85 -22.38 -2.65
N ASP A 125 2.74 -22.04 -1.74
CA ASP A 125 4.01 -21.38 -2.11
C ASP A 125 4.95 -22.33 -2.87
N ALA A 126 6.10 -21.85 -3.32
CA ALA A 126 7.09 -22.66 -4.04
C ALA A 126 7.60 -23.87 -3.24
N GLN A 127 7.50 -23.85 -1.91
CA GLN A 127 7.93 -24.92 -1.02
C GLN A 127 6.80 -25.88 -0.62
N GLY A 128 5.59 -25.71 -1.19
CA GLY A 128 4.45 -26.57 -0.89
C GLY A 128 3.69 -26.21 0.39
N LYS A 129 3.99 -25.06 1.02
CA LYS A 129 3.33 -24.62 2.23
C LYS A 129 2.03 -23.86 1.91
N PRO A 130 0.98 -24.00 2.74
CA PRO A 130 -0.23 -23.21 2.60
C PRO A 130 0.03 -21.71 2.71
N MET A 131 -0.63 -20.94 1.85
CA MET A 131 -0.58 -19.48 1.85
C MET A 131 -1.76 -18.91 2.64
N LYS A 132 -1.53 -17.82 3.38
CA LYS A 132 -2.61 -17.11 4.07
C LYS A 132 -3.53 -16.43 3.08
N ARG A 133 -2.97 -15.74 2.09
CA ARG A 133 -3.71 -15.11 0.98
C ARG A 133 -3.50 -15.94 -0.28
N ASN A 134 -4.37 -16.94 -0.48
CA ASN A 134 -4.31 -17.83 -1.63
C ASN A 134 -5.20 -17.38 -2.82
N LYS A 135 -5.85 -16.22 -2.71
CA LYS A 135 -6.53 -15.53 -3.82
C LYS A 135 -5.99 -14.11 -3.93
N LEU A 136 -5.80 -13.65 -5.16
CA LEU A 136 -5.31 -12.32 -5.46
C LEU A 136 -6.11 -11.70 -6.59
N ILE A 137 -6.70 -10.53 -6.36
CA ILE A 137 -7.24 -9.69 -7.44
C ILE A 137 -6.24 -8.59 -7.72
N PHE A 138 -5.60 -8.62 -8.88
CA PHE A 138 -4.56 -7.65 -9.23
C PHE A 138 -4.94 -6.85 -10.47
N GLN A 139 -4.49 -5.60 -10.51
CA GLN A 139 -4.55 -4.78 -11.71
C GLN A 139 -3.23 -4.87 -12.46
N VAL A 140 -3.31 -5.05 -13.77
CA VAL A 140 -2.13 -5.03 -14.64
C VAL A 140 -1.72 -3.59 -14.87
N THR A 141 -0.52 -3.23 -14.44
CA THR A 141 0.06 -1.89 -14.64
C THR A 141 1.28 -1.92 -15.55
N ASN A 142 1.79 -3.11 -15.85
CA ASN A 142 2.99 -3.30 -16.65
C ASN A 142 2.90 -4.58 -17.49
N VAL A 143 3.83 -4.74 -18.42
CA VAL A 143 4.06 -6.00 -19.15
C VAL A 143 5.51 -6.40 -18.94
N GLY A 144 5.75 -7.65 -18.57
CA GLY A 144 7.12 -8.18 -18.44
C GLY A 144 7.60 -8.75 -19.77
N GLY A 145 8.87 -8.51 -20.12
CA GLY A 145 9.51 -9.14 -21.29
C GLY A 145 9.76 -10.65 -21.12
N ASP A 146 9.83 -11.11 -19.87
CA ASP A 146 10.19 -12.50 -19.50
C ASP A 146 8.98 -13.36 -19.11
N VAL A 147 7.77 -12.80 -19.07
CA VAL A 147 6.55 -13.57 -18.81
C VAL A 147 6.10 -14.28 -20.08
N GLN A 148 6.56 -15.52 -20.24
CA GLN A 148 5.90 -16.49 -21.11
C GLN A 148 4.42 -16.59 -20.73
N SER A 149 3.56 -16.95 -21.69
CA SER A 149 2.09 -16.78 -21.72
C SER A 149 1.24 -17.35 -20.56
N GLN A 150 1.83 -17.72 -19.43
CA GLN A 150 1.14 -18.24 -18.24
C GLN A 150 1.70 -17.77 -16.90
N ASN A 151 2.71 -16.89 -16.87
CA ASN A 151 3.28 -16.36 -15.62
C ASN A 151 2.84 -14.91 -15.40
N PHE A 152 2.76 -14.48 -14.14
CA PHE A 152 2.53 -13.07 -13.79
C PHE A 152 3.55 -12.63 -12.76
N ASP A 153 4.01 -11.39 -12.87
CA ASP A 153 5.00 -10.82 -11.97
C ASP A 153 4.34 -9.84 -10.99
N PHE A 154 4.29 -10.21 -9.71
CA PHE A 154 3.55 -9.43 -8.72
C PHE A 154 4.38 -8.28 -8.16
N GLN A 155 3.80 -7.09 -8.12
CA GLN A 155 4.49 -5.92 -7.60
C GLN A 155 4.53 -5.96 -6.07
N ILE A 156 5.71 -6.23 -5.51
CA ILE A 156 5.97 -6.31 -4.07
C ILE A 156 7.32 -5.63 -3.80
N PRO A 157 7.38 -4.57 -2.96
CA PRO A 157 8.65 -3.98 -2.56
C PRO A 157 9.61 -5.00 -1.97
N GLY A 158 10.88 -4.95 -2.39
CA GLY A 158 11.87 -5.94 -1.99
C GLY A 158 11.66 -7.31 -2.65
N GLY A 159 10.82 -7.40 -3.69
CA GLY A 159 10.66 -8.59 -4.53
C GLY A 159 11.83 -8.82 -5.50
N GLY A 160 12.68 -7.82 -5.70
CA GLY A 160 13.81 -7.83 -6.63
C GLY A 160 13.68 -6.70 -7.64
N LEU A 161 14.80 -6.08 -7.97
CA LEU A 161 14.85 -4.97 -8.93
C LEU A 161 14.83 -5.44 -10.40
N GLY A 162 15.14 -6.71 -10.64
CA GLY A 162 15.11 -7.34 -11.95
C GLY A 162 16.06 -6.70 -12.96
N ALA A 163 15.60 -6.59 -14.20
CA ALA A 163 16.38 -6.07 -15.33
C ALA A 163 16.72 -4.58 -15.25
N PHE A 164 16.07 -3.82 -14.36
CA PHE A 164 16.27 -2.38 -14.19
C PHE A 164 16.79 -2.06 -12.77
N PRO A 165 17.96 -2.57 -12.37
CA PRO A 165 18.48 -2.42 -11.01
C PRO A 165 18.79 -0.98 -10.60
N GLN A 166 18.85 -0.06 -11.56
CA GLN A 166 19.10 1.37 -11.32
C GLN A 166 17.88 2.16 -10.85
N GLY A 167 16.65 1.65 -11.02
CA GLY A 167 15.43 2.42 -10.82
C GLY A 167 15.24 2.89 -9.38
N CYS A 168 15.21 1.94 -8.44
CA CYS A 168 15.02 2.23 -7.02
C CYS A 168 16.18 3.01 -6.38
N PRO A 169 17.46 2.63 -6.57
CA PRO A 169 18.60 3.41 -6.10
C PRO A 169 18.53 4.88 -6.52
N LYS A 170 18.13 5.12 -7.77
CA LYS A 170 17.98 6.48 -8.27
C LYS A 170 16.78 7.21 -7.65
N GLN A 171 15.66 6.52 -7.43
CA GLN A 171 14.48 7.14 -6.81
C GLN A 171 14.78 7.59 -5.38
N TRP A 172 15.39 6.69 -4.59
CA TRP A 172 15.48 6.83 -3.14
C TRP A 172 16.84 7.32 -2.65
N GLY A 173 17.82 7.47 -3.55
CA GLY A 173 19.18 7.89 -3.20
C GLY A 173 19.93 6.86 -2.36
N ASP A 174 19.60 5.58 -2.52
CA ASP A 174 20.19 4.46 -1.79
C ASP A 174 21.00 3.53 -2.70
N ASP A 175 21.56 2.45 -2.13
CA ASP A 175 22.35 1.46 -2.86
C ASP A 175 21.49 0.26 -3.26
N ALA A 176 21.70 -0.29 -4.45
CA ALA A 176 20.97 -1.47 -4.94
C ALA A 176 21.05 -2.67 -3.96
N SER A 177 22.15 -2.82 -3.23
CA SER A 177 22.34 -3.88 -2.22
C SER A 177 21.37 -3.77 -1.04
N ALA A 178 20.79 -2.60 -0.77
CA ALA A 178 19.77 -2.42 0.27
C ALA A 178 18.47 -3.20 -0.06
N TRP A 179 18.22 -3.47 -1.35
CA TRP A 179 17.01 -4.09 -1.86
C TRP A 179 17.09 -5.63 -1.93
N GLY A 180 18.22 -6.21 -1.53
CA GLY A 180 18.48 -7.65 -1.58
C GLY A 180 19.06 -8.10 -2.92
N GLU A 181 18.80 -9.35 -3.30
CA GLU A 181 19.28 -9.88 -4.58
C GLU A 181 18.54 -9.23 -5.76
N THR A 182 19.25 -8.99 -6.87
CA THR A 182 18.65 -8.42 -8.09
C THR A 182 17.37 -9.14 -8.50
N TYR A 183 17.36 -10.47 -8.44
CA TYR A 183 16.18 -11.30 -8.68
C TYR A 183 15.74 -11.96 -7.37
N GLY A 184 14.48 -11.78 -7.01
CA GLY A 184 13.90 -12.34 -5.78
C GLY A 184 14.07 -11.48 -4.52
N GLY A 185 14.92 -10.44 -4.57
CA GLY A 185 15.00 -9.36 -3.60
C GLY A 185 15.43 -9.80 -2.20
N VAL A 186 14.81 -9.21 -1.18
CA VAL A 186 15.08 -9.56 0.21
C VAL A 186 14.67 -11.00 0.53
N LYS A 187 15.38 -11.65 1.46
CA LYS A 187 15.15 -13.05 1.84
C LYS A 187 14.41 -13.21 3.17
N THR A 188 14.36 -12.17 3.98
CA THR A 188 13.71 -12.18 5.29
C THR A 188 12.92 -10.90 5.54
N ALA A 189 11.88 -10.98 6.38
CA ALA A 189 11.07 -9.83 6.76
C ALA A 189 11.89 -8.73 7.45
N THR A 190 12.95 -9.08 8.18
CA THR A 190 13.82 -8.11 8.87
C THR A 190 14.55 -7.20 7.87
N GLN A 191 14.92 -7.72 6.69
CA GLN A 191 15.56 -6.92 5.65
C GLN A 191 14.63 -5.84 5.06
N CYS A 192 13.31 -5.93 5.27
CA CYS A 192 12.40 -4.86 4.86
C CYS A 192 12.72 -3.52 5.55
N ALA A 193 13.37 -3.52 6.72
CA ALA A 193 13.81 -2.29 7.38
C ALA A 193 14.91 -1.53 6.60
N ASN A 194 15.56 -2.18 5.62
CA ASN A 194 16.55 -1.54 4.75
C ASN A 194 15.89 -0.73 3.61
N LEU A 195 14.60 -0.97 3.34
CA LEU A 195 13.88 -0.29 2.27
C LEU A 195 13.34 1.07 2.77
N PRO A 196 13.06 2.01 1.85
CA PRO A 196 12.40 3.27 2.17
C PRO A 196 11.11 3.05 2.99
N GLU A 197 10.89 3.89 4.01
CA GLU A 197 9.77 3.75 4.96
C GLU A 197 8.40 3.52 4.29
N PRO A 198 8.02 4.24 3.21
CA PRO A 198 6.73 4.03 2.55
C PRO A 198 6.53 2.63 1.95
N LEU A 199 7.61 1.86 1.78
CA LEU A 199 7.62 0.57 1.09
C LEU A 199 7.77 -0.63 2.03
N GLN A 200 8.06 -0.38 3.31
CA GLN A 200 8.35 -1.45 4.27
C GLN A 200 7.11 -2.31 4.55
N GLU A 201 5.90 -1.72 4.56
CA GLU A 201 4.66 -2.46 4.80
C GLU A 201 4.38 -3.48 3.69
N GLY A 202 4.47 -3.09 2.41
CA GLY A 202 4.31 -4.02 1.29
C GLY A 202 5.41 -5.07 1.24
N CYS A 203 6.64 -4.72 1.63
CA CYS A 203 7.71 -5.71 1.78
C CYS A 203 7.39 -6.74 2.87
N GLN A 204 6.97 -6.31 4.06
CA GLN A 204 6.60 -7.20 5.16
C GLN A 204 5.36 -8.03 4.84
N TRP A 205 4.44 -7.48 4.04
CA TRP A 205 3.24 -8.15 3.60
C TRP A 205 3.57 -9.48 2.90
N ARG A 206 4.60 -9.53 2.06
CA ARG A 206 5.04 -10.76 1.37
C ARG A 206 5.22 -11.92 2.34
N PHE A 207 6.03 -11.71 3.37
CA PHE A 207 6.42 -12.76 4.31
C PHE A 207 5.26 -13.22 5.20
N SER A 208 4.30 -12.33 5.47
CA SER A 208 3.18 -12.61 6.37
C SER A 208 1.95 -13.19 5.65
N ASN A 209 1.84 -13.01 4.33
CA ASN A 209 0.60 -13.24 3.60
C ASN A 209 0.74 -14.16 2.39
N TRP A 210 1.82 -14.04 1.63
CA TRP A 210 1.91 -14.62 0.28
C TRP A 210 3.02 -15.66 0.17
N GLY A 211 4.23 -15.35 0.63
CA GLY A 211 5.39 -16.23 0.53
C GLY A 211 6.18 -16.05 -0.77
N ASP A 212 6.88 -17.10 -1.19
CA ASP A 212 7.83 -17.07 -2.32
C ASP A 212 7.31 -17.86 -3.51
N ASN A 213 7.20 -17.16 -4.65
CA ASN A 213 6.86 -17.70 -5.97
C ASN A 213 5.73 -18.75 -5.98
N PRO A 214 4.52 -18.38 -5.56
CA PRO A 214 3.45 -19.34 -5.38
C PRO A 214 2.96 -19.95 -6.69
N VAL A 215 2.51 -21.20 -6.59
CA VAL A 215 2.00 -22.00 -7.71
C VAL A 215 0.53 -21.68 -7.96
N MET A 216 0.20 -21.28 -9.18
CA MET A 216 -1.17 -20.94 -9.57
C MET A 216 -2.02 -22.17 -9.86
N LYS A 217 -3.31 -22.12 -9.50
CA LYS A 217 -4.34 -23.13 -9.84
C LYS A 217 -4.89 -22.97 -11.26
N GLY A 218 -4.02 -22.60 -12.20
CA GLY A 218 -4.37 -22.25 -13.58
C GLY A 218 -4.20 -20.76 -13.88
N SER A 219 -4.65 -20.34 -15.05
CA SER A 219 -4.45 -18.98 -15.54
C SER A 219 -5.34 -17.95 -14.81
N PRO A 220 -4.84 -16.72 -14.60
CA PRO A 220 -5.66 -15.63 -14.09
C PRO A 220 -6.92 -15.37 -14.93
N LYS A 221 -8.04 -15.06 -14.28
CA LYS A 221 -9.34 -14.82 -14.93
C LYS A 221 -9.71 -13.35 -14.86
N ARG A 222 -10.16 -12.78 -15.99
CA ARG A 222 -10.55 -11.37 -16.06
C ARG A 222 -11.75 -11.09 -15.14
N VAL A 223 -11.66 -10.02 -14.36
CA VAL A 223 -12.74 -9.50 -13.49
C VAL A 223 -12.83 -7.99 -13.63
N LYS A 224 -13.99 -7.43 -13.28
CA LYS A 224 -14.15 -5.98 -13.18
C LYS A 224 -13.30 -5.42 -12.06
N CYS A 225 -12.62 -4.30 -12.29
CA CYS A 225 -11.72 -3.70 -11.33
C CYS A 225 -12.45 -3.19 -10.07
N PRO A 226 -11.97 -3.58 -8.87
CA PRO A 226 -12.34 -2.97 -7.59
C PRO A 226 -12.04 -1.47 -7.52
N LYS A 227 -12.82 -0.74 -6.72
CA LYS A 227 -12.59 0.67 -6.42
C LYS A 227 -11.20 0.89 -5.83
N SER A 228 -10.81 0.10 -4.84
CA SER A 228 -9.52 0.22 -4.13
C SER A 228 -8.27 0.14 -5.02
N LEU A 229 -8.32 -0.60 -6.13
CA LEU A 229 -7.25 -0.65 -7.12
C LEU A 229 -7.20 0.62 -7.96
N ILE A 230 -8.36 1.10 -8.42
CA ILE A 230 -8.48 2.37 -9.17
C ILE A 230 -8.13 3.58 -8.29
N ASP A 231 -8.47 3.53 -7.01
CA ASP A 231 -8.11 4.54 -6.00
C ASP A 231 -6.60 4.74 -5.90
N ARG A 232 -5.84 3.67 -6.14
CA ARG A 232 -4.36 3.67 -6.11
C ARG A 232 -3.71 3.97 -7.45
N SER A 233 -4.18 3.35 -8.53
CA SER A 233 -3.54 3.47 -9.84
C SER A 233 -4.06 4.64 -10.67
N GLY A 234 -5.28 5.12 -10.42
CA GLY A 234 -5.96 6.07 -11.30
C GLY A 234 -6.49 5.50 -12.60
N CYS A 235 -6.13 4.27 -12.95
CA CYS A 235 -6.43 3.72 -14.26
C CYS A 235 -7.70 2.87 -14.24
N GLN A 236 -8.62 3.16 -15.15
CA GLN A 236 -9.82 2.36 -15.39
C GLN A 236 -10.03 2.19 -16.89
N ARG A 237 -10.20 0.94 -17.33
CA ARG A 237 -10.53 0.63 -18.72
C ARG A 237 -11.97 1.03 -19.06
N LYS A 238 -12.18 1.44 -20.31
CA LYS A 238 -13.51 1.80 -20.84
C LYS A 238 -14.43 0.58 -21.01
N ASP A 239 -13.86 -0.62 -21.17
CA ASP A 239 -14.60 -1.89 -21.34
C ASP A 239 -14.99 -2.55 -20.01
N ASP A 240 -14.50 -2.04 -18.89
CA ASP A 240 -14.57 -2.74 -17.60
C ASP A 240 -16.01 -2.88 -17.08
N ASN A 241 -16.93 -2.04 -17.56
CA ASN A 241 -18.37 -2.15 -17.26
C ASN A 241 -19.08 -3.33 -17.95
N THR A 242 -18.45 -3.94 -18.96
CA THR A 242 -18.94 -5.15 -19.62
C THR A 242 -18.47 -6.44 -18.94
N ILE A 243 -17.49 -6.31 -18.04
CA ILE A 243 -16.89 -7.43 -17.32
C ILE A 243 -17.68 -7.72 -16.04
N SER A 244 -17.83 -9.00 -15.73
CA SER A 244 -18.46 -9.42 -14.48
C SER A 244 -17.57 -9.08 -13.27
N ALA A 245 -18.20 -8.65 -12.18
CA ALA A 245 -17.51 -8.48 -10.90
C ALA A 245 -17.02 -9.83 -10.36
N TYR A 246 -16.00 -9.78 -9.50
CA TYR A 246 -15.63 -10.94 -8.69
C TYR A 246 -16.84 -11.40 -7.87
N SER A 247 -17.12 -12.71 -7.89
CA SER A 247 -18.32 -13.28 -7.27
C SER A 247 -18.16 -13.59 -5.78
N GLY A 248 -16.93 -13.56 -5.26
CA GLY A 248 -16.66 -13.78 -3.84
C GLY A 248 -16.99 -12.55 -3.00
N LYS A 249 -17.00 -12.74 -1.67
CA LYS A 249 -17.19 -11.67 -0.71
C LYS A 249 -15.97 -10.76 -0.71
N VAL A 250 -16.21 -9.45 -0.67
CA VAL A 250 -15.20 -8.40 -0.54
C VAL A 250 -15.72 -7.33 0.41
N ASP A 251 -14.81 -6.59 1.03
CA ASP A 251 -15.20 -5.41 1.80
C ASP A 251 -15.70 -4.26 0.90
N ALA A 252 -16.28 -3.23 1.51
CA ALA A 252 -16.92 -2.14 0.78
C ALA A 252 -15.96 -1.38 -0.15
N ALA A 253 -14.70 -1.21 0.25
CA ALA A 253 -13.68 -0.54 -0.54
C ALA A 253 -13.22 -1.39 -1.73
N ASN A 254 -13.34 -2.71 -1.62
CA ASN A 254 -12.96 -3.67 -2.65
C ASN A 254 -14.11 -4.09 -3.59
N THR A 255 -15.29 -3.45 -3.46
CA THR A 255 -16.39 -3.66 -4.42
C THR A 255 -16.02 -3.17 -5.81
N ALA A 256 -16.58 -3.80 -6.85
CA ALA A 256 -16.35 -3.43 -8.24
C ALA A 256 -16.78 -1.97 -8.51
N ALA A 257 -15.94 -1.24 -9.23
CA ALA A 257 -16.17 0.18 -9.51
C ALA A 257 -17.23 0.38 -10.62
N PRO A 258 -18.05 1.44 -10.57
CA PRO A 258 -18.86 1.85 -11.72
C PRO A 258 -17.96 2.38 -12.86
N ALA A 259 -18.49 2.53 -14.08
CA ALA A 259 -17.76 3.19 -15.17
C ALA A 259 -17.47 4.65 -14.83
N LYS A 260 -16.32 5.19 -15.27
CA LYS A 260 -15.86 6.56 -14.95
C LYS A 260 -15.87 6.82 -13.44
N TYR A 261 -15.42 5.83 -12.68
CA TYR A 261 -15.42 5.94 -11.23
C TYR A 261 -14.53 7.10 -10.77
N LYS A 262 -15.09 7.97 -9.92
CA LYS A 262 -14.34 9.04 -9.28
C LYS A 262 -13.54 8.43 -8.13
N ARG A 263 -12.25 8.25 -8.38
CA ARG A 263 -11.31 7.68 -7.41
C ARG A 263 -11.18 8.52 -6.14
N ASP A 264 -10.87 7.85 -5.03
CA ASP A 264 -10.43 8.44 -3.77
C ASP A 264 -8.91 8.30 -3.61
N ARG A 265 -8.16 9.37 -3.89
CA ARG A 265 -6.69 9.37 -3.85
C ARG A 265 -6.13 9.46 -2.42
N SER A 266 -6.97 9.65 -1.39
CA SER A 266 -6.51 9.74 0.00
C SER A 266 -5.77 8.48 0.46
N VAL A 267 -6.12 7.32 -0.12
CA VAL A 267 -5.46 6.02 0.14
C VAL A 267 -3.97 6.01 -0.17
N CYS A 268 -3.50 6.93 -1.01
CA CYS A 268 -2.10 7.04 -1.41
C CYS A 268 -1.35 8.16 -0.70
N LEU A 269 -2.06 9.09 -0.05
CA LEU A 269 -1.45 10.14 0.77
C LEU A 269 -1.12 9.63 2.18
N ALA A 270 -1.76 8.55 2.61
CA ALA A 270 -1.54 7.93 3.92
C ALA A 270 -0.35 6.95 3.97
N GLY A 271 0.44 6.82 2.89
CA GLY A 271 1.60 5.92 2.83
C GLY A 271 1.26 4.45 3.12
N GLY A 272 0.07 3.97 2.76
CA GLY A 272 -0.33 2.57 3.01
C GLY A 272 -0.92 2.31 4.41
N LYS A 273 -0.76 3.20 5.39
CA LYS A 273 -1.36 3.01 6.71
C LYS A 273 -2.80 3.54 6.78
N LYS A 274 -3.68 2.84 7.49
CA LYS A 274 -4.90 3.41 8.13
C LYS A 274 -4.58 4.42 9.26
N GLN A 275 -3.30 4.74 9.49
CA GLN A 275 -2.80 5.73 10.45
C GLN A 275 -1.55 6.42 9.87
N GLY A 276 -1.69 7.68 9.47
CA GLY A 276 -0.72 8.40 8.65
C GLY A 276 0.75 8.26 9.04
N TYR A 277 1.59 8.11 8.04
CA TYR A 277 2.98 8.56 8.13
C TYR A 277 2.96 10.09 8.05
N GLY A 278 3.42 10.74 9.12
CA GLY A 278 3.46 12.19 9.20
C GLY A 278 4.43 12.73 8.17
N ALA A 279 3.90 13.30 7.08
CA ALA A 279 4.60 14.37 6.40
C ALA A 279 4.74 15.52 7.43
N GLY A 280 5.98 15.95 7.65
CA GLY A 280 6.30 17.05 8.54
C GLY A 280 5.39 18.24 8.29
N ALA A 281 4.91 18.85 9.36
CA ALA A 281 4.18 20.09 9.32
C ALA A 281 5.11 21.23 8.84
N ASP A 282 5.08 21.54 7.55
CA ASP A 282 5.10 22.91 7.05
C ASP A 282 4.21 23.03 5.78
N GLY A 283 3.68 24.23 5.53
CA GLY A 283 2.42 24.50 4.80
C GLY A 283 2.32 23.98 3.35
N SER A 284 1.16 23.93 2.73
CA SER A 284 -0.01 24.79 2.89
C SER A 284 -1.22 24.14 2.22
N ALA A 285 -2.41 24.38 2.77
CA ALA A 285 -3.66 24.09 2.11
C ALA A 285 -3.93 25.15 1.02
N ASP A 286 -3.88 24.72 -0.24
CA ASP A 286 -4.24 25.43 -1.47
C ASP A 286 -4.32 24.32 -2.53
N GLY A 287 -5.40 23.99 -3.24
CA GLY A 287 -6.63 24.70 -3.55
C GLY A 287 -7.20 24.02 -4.79
N SER A 288 -7.69 22.78 -4.69
CA SER A 288 -8.39 22.11 -5.80
C SER A 288 -9.83 22.59 -5.87
N ALA A 289 -10.02 23.79 -6.42
CA ALA A 289 -11.29 24.30 -6.90
C ALA A 289 -11.07 25.26 -8.07
N ASP A 290 -10.82 24.71 -9.25
CA ASP A 290 -10.98 25.40 -10.53
C ASP A 290 -11.16 24.32 -11.62
N GLY A 291 -12.13 24.30 -12.52
CA GLY A 291 -13.28 25.16 -12.79
C GLY A 291 -13.99 24.48 -13.98
N SER A 292 -15.02 23.67 -13.73
CA SER A 292 -15.91 23.18 -14.79
C SER A 292 -17.15 24.04 -14.81
N LYS A 293 -17.08 25.14 -15.56
CA LYS A 293 -18.22 25.89 -16.11
C LYS A 293 -17.65 26.88 -17.12
N ASP A 294 -17.73 26.54 -18.39
CA ASP A 294 -17.96 27.57 -19.40
C ASP A 294 -19.02 27.06 -20.38
N GLY A 295 -20.14 27.78 -20.33
CA GLY A 295 -21.29 27.60 -21.20
C GLY A 295 -21.09 28.40 -22.48
N SER A 296 -21.50 27.79 -23.58
CA SER A 296 -21.81 28.46 -24.83
C SER A 296 -22.89 29.53 -24.60
N THR A 297 -22.62 30.80 -24.92
CA THR A 297 -23.18 31.52 -26.08
C THR A 297 -22.92 33.05 -25.99
N ASP A 298 -22.31 33.58 -27.06
CA ASP A 298 -22.58 34.83 -27.79
C ASP A 298 -23.15 36.09 -27.08
N GLY A 299 -22.48 37.24 -27.26
CA GLY A 299 -22.97 38.54 -26.77
C GLY A 299 -21.99 39.73 -26.85
N SER A 300 -21.54 40.08 -28.06
CA SER A 300 -21.27 41.46 -28.55
C SER A 300 -20.33 42.45 -27.80
N LYS A 301 -19.24 42.79 -28.52
CA LYS A 301 -18.76 44.14 -28.94
C LYS A 301 -18.43 45.26 -27.94
N ASP A 302 -17.20 45.77 -28.14
CA ASP A 302 -16.71 47.16 -28.11
C ASP A 302 -16.98 48.08 -26.90
N GLY A 303 -15.87 48.58 -26.33
CA GLY A 303 -15.85 49.74 -25.45
C GLY A 303 -14.45 50.05 -24.88
N SER A 304 -13.72 50.89 -25.61
CA SER A 304 -12.50 51.69 -25.28
C SER A 304 -12.09 51.80 -23.80
N ALA A 305 -10.84 51.59 -23.41
CA ALA A 305 -9.66 52.46 -23.58
C ALA A 305 -9.80 53.88 -22.97
N ASP A 306 -8.86 54.17 -22.06
CA ASP A 306 -8.40 55.46 -21.54
C ASP A 306 -9.13 56.09 -20.32
N GLY A 307 -8.33 56.55 -19.35
CA GLY A 307 -8.79 57.13 -18.09
C GLY A 307 -7.76 57.19 -16.95
N SER A 308 -6.55 57.68 -17.27
CA SER A 308 -5.51 58.28 -16.40
C SER A 308 -5.53 58.08 -14.87
N ALA A 309 -4.37 57.62 -14.40
CA ALA A 309 -3.81 57.97 -13.10
C ALA A 309 -3.49 59.47 -13.01
N ASP A 310 -4.00 60.17 -12.00
CA ASP A 310 -3.31 61.12 -11.11
C ASP A 310 -4.36 61.77 -10.17
N GLY A 311 -4.03 61.94 -8.90
CA GLY A 311 -4.95 62.42 -7.87
C GLY A 311 -4.56 61.98 -6.48
N SER A 312 -3.31 62.28 -6.10
CA SER A 312 -2.77 62.02 -4.78
C SER A 312 -3.39 62.94 -3.71
N LYS A 313 -3.69 62.33 -2.55
CA LYS A 313 -3.79 62.91 -1.20
C LYS A 313 -4.83 64.02 -0.97
N ASP A 314 -5.94 63.64 -0.33
CA ASP A 314 -6.47 64.31 0.86
C ASP A 314 -7.67 63.51 1.41
N GLY A 315 -7.72 63.33 2.74
CA GLY A 315 -8.85 62.67 3.41
C GLY A 315 -8.50 61.78 4.61
N ALA A 316 -7.50 62.15 5.41
CA ALA A 316 -7.36 61.61 6.77
C ALA A 316 -7.51 62.77 7.76
N ALA A 317 -8.75 62.99 8.22
CA ALA A 317 -9.15 63.59 9.51
C ALA A 317 -10.52 64.29 9.36
N ASP A 318 -11.60 63.62 9.75
CA ASP A 318 -12.70 64.13 10.58
C ASP A 318 -13.82 63.06 10.66
N GLY A 319 -14.38 62.87 11.84
CA GLY A 319 -15.43 61.88 12.11
C GLY A 319 -15.32 61.20 13.47
N SER A 320 -15.04 61.94 14.54
CA SER A 320 -15.35 61.51 15.91
C SER A 320 -16.28 62.52 16.58
N ALA A 321 -17.39 61.99 17.08
CA ALA A 321 -18.31 62.52 18.08
C ALA A 321 -19.25 63.67 17.65
N ASP A 322 -20.55 63.38 17.52
CA ASP A 322 -21.55 63.65 18.58
C ASP A 322 -22.92 63.05 18.21
N GLY A 323 -23.63 62.58 19.24
CA GLY A 323 -24.91 61.86 19.15
C GLY A 323 -25.19 61.10 20.46
N SER A 324 -25.03 61.78 21.60
CA SER A 324 -25.42 61.27 22.92
C SER A 324 -26.92 61.49 23.20
N ALA A 325 -27.51 60.51 23.90
CA ALA A 325 -28.55 60.60 24.94
C ALA A 325 -29.98 61.08 24.58
N ASP A 326 -30.97 60.19 24.74
CA ASP A 326 -31.96 60.18 25.86
C ASP A 326 -33.00 59.06 25.59
N GLY A 327 -32.96 57.94 26.32
CA GLY A 327 -33.93 57.72 27.39
C GLY A 327 -33.48 56.63 28.37
N SER A 328 -33.20 57.06 29.60
CA SER A 328 -33.18 56.24 30.82
C SER A 328 -34.58 55.76 31.20
N ALA A 329 -34.68 54.61 31.88
CA ALA A 329 -35.32 54.46 33.21
C ALA A 329 -35.81 53.02 33.48
N ASP A 330 -34.93 52.20 34.06
CA ASP A 330 -35.16 51.43 35.29
C ASP A 330 -33.79 50.82 35.65
N GLY A 331 -33.11 51.20 36.73
CA GLY A 331 -33.64 51.25 38.09
C GLY A 331 -32.91 50.20 38.93
N THR A 332 -31.61 50.43 39.11
CA THR A 332 -30.74 49.76 40.09
C THR A 332 -31.31 49.78 41.52
N GLN A 333 -30.97 48.74 42.30
CA GLN A 333 -30.40 48.78 43.68
C GLN A 333 -31.10 47.91 44.73
N ASN A 334 -30.40 46.83 45.15
CA ASN A 334 -30.06 46.49 46.54
C ASN A 334 -29.20 45.21 46.51
N GLY A 335 -28.02 45.07 47.10
CA GLY A 335 -27.20 45.98 47.87
C GLY A 335 -25.78 45.41 47.99
N THR A 336 -24.79 46.28 47.81
CA THR A 336 -23.63 46.31 48.69
C THR A 336 -24.07 46.35 50.16
N GLN A 337 -23.46 45.56 51.02
CA GLN A 337 -22.62 46.04 52.13
C GLN A 337 -22.43 44.99 53.23
N ASN A 338 -21.17 44.92 53.67
CA ASN A 338 -20.72 44.70 55.04
C ASN A 338 -21.00 43.35 55.71
N GLY A 339 -19.97 42.89 56.41
CA GLY A 339 -20.18 42.12 57.64
C GLY A 339 -19.28 40.90 57.78
N THR A 340 -17.96 41.10 57.73
CA THR A 340 -17.10 40.37 58.66
C THR A 340 -17.71 40.44 60.06
N GLN A 341 -18.11 39.30 60.61
CA GLN A 341 -17.91 39.00 62.04
C GLN A 341 -18.17 37.52 62.31
N ASN A 342 -17.05 36.82 62.51
CA ASN A 342 -16.80 35.94 63.65
C ASN A 342 -18.02 35.37 64.38
N GLY A 343 -18.10 34.04 64.41
CA GLY A 343 -19.01 33.28 65.27
C GLY A 343 -18.58 31.83 65.39
N THR A 344 -17.47 31.60 66.10
CA THR A 344 -17.31 30.53 67.11
C THR A 344 -18.14 29.25 66.93
N GLN A 345 -17.50 28.14 66.58
CA GLN A 345 -17.10 27.07 67.51
C GLN A 345 -18.23 26.13 67.97
N ASN A 346 -18.09 24.89 67.50
CA ASN A 346 -18.23 23.62 68.23
C ASN A 346 -19.61 23.24 68.84
N GLY A 347 -20.07 22.02 68.52
CA GLY A 347 -20.99 21.29 69.42
C GLY A 347 -22.05 20.39 68.79
N SER A 348 -21.64 19.16 68.46
CA SER A 348 -22.34 17.90 68.81
C SER A 348 -23.75 17.61 68.26
N LYS A 349 -23.89 16.46 67.58
CA LYS A 349 -24.39 15.19 68.15
C LYS A 349 -24.72 14.20 67.02
N GLY A 350 -24.04 13.05 67.03
CA GLY A 350 -24.26 11.95 66.10
C GLY A 350 -23.56 10.67 66.56
N SER A 351 -23.89 10.22 67.77
CA SER A 351 -23.64 8.90 68.38
C SER A 351 -24.69 8.79 69.51
N PRO A 352 -25.15 7.59 69.93
CA PRO A 352 -24.34 6.39 70.25
C PRO A 352 -25.06 5.07 69.84
N ALA A 353 -24.67 3.83 70.12
CA ALA A 353 -23.64 3.10 70.89
C ALA A 353 -23.52 1.70 70.18
N ASP A 354 -22.58 0.77 70.39
CA ASP A 354 -21.95 0.37 71.66
C ASP A 354 -20.75 -0.60 71.45
N GLN A 355 -19.66 -0.32 72.18
CA GLN A 355 -18.75 -1.18 72.97
C GLN A 355 -17.80 -2.28 72.40
N THR A 356 -16.49 -1.97 72.58
CA THR A 356 -15.42 -2.74 73.29
C THR A 356 -14.80 -3.99 72.62
N ASN A 357 -13.52 -4.35 72.76
CA ASN A 357 -12.38 -3.91 73.59
C ASN A 357 -11.06 -4.49 73.01
N SER A 358 -9.93 -3.84 73.34
CA SER A 358 -8.55 -4.37 73.62
C SER A 358 -7.90 -5.39 72.66
N GLY A 359 -6.63 -5.37 72.26
CA GLY A 359 -5.42 -4.80 72.85
C GLY A 359 -4.28 -5.84 72.73
N ASP A 360 -3.10 -5.36 72.34
CA ASP A 360 -1.75 -5.87 72.69
C ASP A 360 -1.00 -6.93 71.85
N ALA A 361 0.34 -6.72 71.85
CA ALA A 361 1.49 -7.53 71.44
C ALA A 361 1.70 -7.84 69.94
N GLY A 362 2.88 -7.73 69.33
CA GLY A 362 4.24 -7.60 69.84
C GLY A 362 5.20 -8.42 68.97
N SER A 363 6.13 -7.74 68.31
CA SER A 363 7.55 -8.10 68.09
C SER A 363 7.99 -9.41 67.37
N SER A 364 9.01 -9.20 66.52
CA SER A 364 10.21 -10.06 66.31
C SER A 364 10.27 -11.00 65.09
N ALA A 365 11.22 -10.67 64.19
CA ALA A 365 11.92 -11.54 63.24
C ALA A 365 13.00 -12.40 63.97
N PRO A 366 14.03 -13.01 63.34
CA PRO A 366 14.18 -13.88 62.15
C PRO A 366 15.05 -15.16 62.42
N GLY A 367 15.34 -15.98 61.38
CA GLY A 367 16.49 -16.92 61.29
C GLY A 367 16.15 -18.41 61.52
N ALA A 368 16.82 -19.42 60.95
CA ALA A 368 18.02 -19.53 60.11
C ALA A 368 18.18 -21.00 59.59
N GLY A 369 18.99 -21.18 58.53
CA GLY A 369 19.78 -22.39 58.20
C GLY A 369 19.06 -23.55 57.48
N GLY A 370 19.64 -24.27 56.50
CA GLY A 370 20.97 -24.25 55.89
C GLY A 370 21.13 -25.46 54.95
N ASN A 371 21.93 -25.26 53.89
CA ASN A 371 22.88 -26.14 53.18
C ASN A 371 22.53 -27.55 52.65
N ASP A 372 22.76 -27.74 51.33
CA ASP A 372 23.59 -28.75 50.61
C ASP A 372 22.92 -29.07 49.25
N ALA A 373 23.52 -28.92 48.05
CA ALA A 373 24.79 -29.32 47.42
C ALA A 373 24.61 -30.51 46.44
N GLY A 374 24.95 -30.27 45.16
CA GLY A 374 25.24 -31.26 44.09
C GLY A 374 24.04 -32.02 43.49
N SER A 375 24.00 -32.46 42.23
CA SER A 375 24.86 -32.37 41.05
C SER A 375 24.16 -33.15 39.91
N GLU A 376 24.53 -32.85 38.67
CA GLU A 376 24.52 -33.73 37.48
C GLU A 376 23.29 -33.87 36.55
N GLN A 377 23.67 -34.25 35.32
CA GLN A 377 23.10 -34.07 33.98
C GLN A 377 22.33 -35.30 33.47
N GLU A 378 21.86 -35.17 32.22
CA GLU A 378 21.36 -36.19 31.27
C GLU A 378 19.85 -36.47 31.39
N GLY A 379 19.04 -36.49 30.33
CA GLY A 379 19.26 -36.69 28.90
C GLY A 379 18.12 -37.59 28.43
N TYR A 380 17.11 -37.08 27.73
CA TYR A 380 15.96 -37.88 27.29
C TYR A 380 15.71 -37.75 25.79
N GLN A 381 15.87 -38.89 25.09
CA GLN A 381 15.53 -39.11 23.68
C GLN A 381 14.09 -39.63 23.54
N PRO A 382 13.35 -39.27 22.48
CA PRO A 382 12.07 -39.89 22.15
C PRO A 382 12.21 -41.15 21.28
N SER A 383 11.35 -42.14 21.60
CA SER A 383 11.27 -43.49 21.05
C SER A 383 10.58 -43.61 19.68
N VAL A 384 11.10 -44.50 18.83
CA VAL A 384 10.55 -44.96 17.53
C VAL A 384 9.58 -46.14 17.73
N PRO A 385 8.46 -46.25 16.99
CA PRO A 385 7.69 -47.49 16.90
C PRO A 385 8.08 -48.37 15.70
N GLN A 386 8.10 -49.68 15.93
CA GLN A 386 8.44 -50.75 14.99
C GLN A 386 7.32 -51.11 13.98
N LYS A 387 7.78 -51.73 12.90
CA LYS A 387 7.07 -52.30 11.74
C LYS A 387 6.07 -53.41 12.08
N HIS A 388 5.00 -53.51 11.28
CA HIS A 388 4.29 -54.76 10.99
C HIS A 388 4.23 -55.06 9.47
N LYS A 389 4.16 -56.35 9.18
CA LYS A 389 4.45 -57.08 7.93
C LYS A 389 3.21 -57.29 7.02
N VAL A 390 3.46 -57.30 5.70
CA VAL A 390 2.97 -58.25 4.64
C VAL A 390 1.48 -58.17 4.25
N CYS A 391 1.12 -57.95 2.97
CA CYS A 391 0.95 -58.98 1.93
C CYS A 391 1.08 -58.45 0.47
N ARG A 392 1.68 -59.29 -0.39
CA ARG A 392 1.83 -59.22 -1.86
C ARG A 392 0.69 -59.98 -2.57
N ASN A 393 0.44 -59.60 -3.84
CA ASN A 393 0.11 -60.40 -5.05
C ASN A 393 -1.04 -59.74 -5.84
N LYS A 394 -1.17 -59.79 -7.18
CA LYS A 394 -0.34 -60.18 -8.36
C LYS A 394 -1.18 -59.77 -9.59
N ASN A 395 -0.50 -59.43 -10.69
CA ASN A 395 -0.88 -59.57 -12.11
C ASN A 395 -2.29 -59.18 -12.61
N HIS A 396 -2.34 -58.23 -13.55
CA HIS A 396 -2.75 -58.49 -14.94
C HIS A 396 -2.04 -57.51 -15.89
#